data_AF-A0A3M1U7F0-F1
#
_entry.id   AF-A0A3M1U7F0-F1
#
_cell.length_a   1.000
_cell.length_b   1.000
_cell.length_c   1.000
_cell.angle_alpha   90.00
_cell.angle_beta   90.00
_cell.angle_gamma   90.00
#
_symmetry.space_group_name_H-M   'P 1'
#
loop_
_entity.id
_entity.type
_entity.pdbx_description
1 polymer ?
#
loop_
_entity_poly.entity_id
_entity_poly.type
_entity_poly.pdbx_seq_one_letter_code
_entity_poly.pdbx_strand_id
1 'polypeptide(L)'
;MPLLPQQVIELVSDPACGGIDVFIGSVREHTQGRRVLRLEFEAYEQMAVKEMQKIADEACSRWPVQQIAIHHRTGTLQVGEIAVIIGVAAAHRAAAFEACRFAIDELKQRVPIWKKEVFEDGEVWVAAHP
;
A
#
# COMPACT_ATOMS: atom_id res chain seq x y z
N MET A 1 9.72 10.01 -5.07
CA MET A 1 8.66 10.92 -5.58
C MET A 1 7.40 10.68 -4.75
N PRO A 2 6.60 11.71 -4.41
CA PRO A 2 5.34 11.50 -3.70
C PRO A 2 4.39 10.63 -4.52
N LEU A 3 3.63 9.76 -3.85
CA LEU A 3 2.54 9.02 -4.46
C LEU A 3 1.31 9.92 -4.56
N LEU A 4 0.65 9.92 -5.73
CA LEU A 4 -0.58 10.68 -5.96
C LEU A 4 -1.74 9.70 -6.18
N PRO A 5 -2.83 9.78 -5.40
CA PRO A 5 -3.99 8.90 -5.59
C PRO A 5 -4.57 8.95 -7.00
N GLN A 6 -4.58 10.14 -7.60
CA GLN A 6 -5.08 10.35 -8.95
C GLN A 6 -4.34 9.50 -10.00
N GLN A 7 -3.02 9.36 -9.88
CA GLN A 7 -2.23 8.53 -10.81
C GLN A 7 -2.63 7.05 -10.70
N VAL A 8 -2.89 6.56 -9.49
CA VAL A 8 -3.34 5.18 -9.29
C VAL A 8 -4.76 4.98 -9.82
N ILE A 9 -5.66 5.93 -9.58
CA ILE A 9 -7.03 5.91 -10.13
C ILE A 9 -7.00 5.84 -11.65
N GLU A 10 -6.18 6.67 -12.30
CA GLU A 10 -6.03 6.68 -13.76
C GLU A 10 -5.46 5.36 -14.29
N LEU A 11 -4.46 4.78 -13.61
CA LEU A 11 -3.85 3.50 -14.00
C LEU A 11 -4.85 2.33 -14.00
N VAL A 12 -5.80 2.33 -13.06
CA VAL A 12 -6.78 1.23 -12.92
C VAL A 12 -8.12 1.55 -13.59
N SER A 13 -8.31 2.73 -14.15
CA SER A 13 -9.56 3.11 -14.79
C SER A 13 -9.80 2.31 -16.06
N ASP A 14 -10.96 1.66 -16.14
CA ASP A 14 -11.37 0.86 -17.29
C ASP A 14 -12.88 1.07 -17.57
N PRO A 15 -13.30 1.32 -18.83
CA PRO A 15 -14.71 1.47 -19.19
C PRO A 15 -15.61 0.28 -18.82
N ALA A 16 -15.05 -0.91 -18.62
CA ALA A 16 -15.79 -2.09 -18.17
C ALA A 16 -16.05 -2.11 -16.65
N CYS A 17 -15.44 -1.21 -15.88
CA CYS A 17 -15.57 -1.17 -14.43
C CYS A 17 -16.69 -0.24 -13.95
N GLY A 18 -17.53 -0.73 -13.04
CA GLY A 18 -18.57 0.04 -12.38
C GLY A 18 -18.13 0.63 -11.02
N GLY A 19 -16.93 0.30 -10.54
CA GLY A 19 -16.38 0.85 -9.31
C GLY A 19 -14.88 0.68 -9.18
N ILE A 20 -14.25 1.65 -8.53
CA ILE A 20 -12.84 1.63 -8.13
C ILE A 20 -12.81 1.78 -6.62
N ASP A 21 -12.11 0.89 -5.93
CA ASP A 21 -11.75 1.05 -4.52
C ASP A 21 -10.29 1.47 -4.41
N VAL A 22 -10.00 2.41 -3.50
CA VAL A 22 -8.64 2.91 -3.29
C VAL A 22 -8.32 2.91 -1.81
N PHE A 23 -7.29 2.16 -1.43
CA PHE A 23 -6.69 2.23 -0.10
C PHE A 23 -5.49 3.19 -0.12
N ILE A 24 -5.43 4.09 0.87
CA ILE A 24 -4.31 5.02 1.07
C ILE A 24 -3.79 4.85 2.49
N GLY A 25 -2.51 4.46 2.61
CA GLY A 25 -1.81 4.40 3.88
C GLY A 25 -0.87 5.60 4.06
N SER A 26 -1.21 6.49 4.98
CA SER A 26 -0.42 7.69 5.29
C SER A 26 0.32 7.58 6.62
N VAL A 27 1.41 8.34 6.76
CA VAL A 27 2.13 8.49 8.02
C VAL A 27 1.27 9.23 9.03
N ARG A 28 1.05 8.62 10.20
CA ARG A 28 0.32 9.22 11.32
C ARG A 28 1.28 9.95 12.25
N GLU A 29 0.80 11.02 12.87
CA GLU A 29 1.58 11.79 13.86
C GLU A 29 1.85 11.02 15.16
N HIS A 30 1.01 10.03 15.50
CA HIS A 30 1.12 9.30 16.76
C HIS A 30 1.10 7.79 16.55
N THR A 31 2.02 7.09 17.21
CA THR A 31 2.03 5.62 17.32
C THR A 31 2.31 5.22 18.77
N GLN A 32 1.46 4.35 19.33
CA GLN A 32 1.57 3.88 20.72
C GLN A 32 1.74 5.00 21.76
N GLY A 33 1.06 6.13 21.56
CA GLY A 33 1.13 7.30 22.46
C GLY A 33 2.38 8.18 22.31
N ARG A 34 3.28 7.87 21.37
CA ARG A 34 4.49 8.65 21.08
C ARG A 34 4.33 9.46 19.79
N ARG A 35 4.87 10.67 19.77
CA ARG A 35 4.87 11.57 18.61
C ARG A 35 5.93 11.14 17.59
N VAL A 36 5.48 10.73 16.41
CA VAL A 36 6.32 10.35 15.27
C VAL A 36 6.71 11.61 14.51
N LEU A 37 8.00 11.82 14.28
CA LEU A 37 8.51 12.90 13.45
C LEU A 37 8.48 12.52 11.97
N ARG A 38 8.91 11.30 11.65
CA ARG A 38 8.97 10.76 10.29
C ARG A 38 9.06 9.23 10.34
N LEU A 39 8.81 8.61 9.19
CA LEU A 39 9.10 7.21 8.93
C LEU A 39 10.22 7.09 7.91
N GLU A 40 11.03 6.05 8.05
CA GLU A 40 12.00 5.65 7.03
C GLU A 40 11.63 4.25 6.56
N PHE A 41 11.44 4.08 5.26
CA PHE A 41 11.09 2.81 4.64
C PHE A 41 12.25 2.28 3.81
N GLU A 42 12.65 1.05 4.08
CA GLU A 42 13.64 0.32 3.29
C GLU A 42 13.00 -0.92 2.68
N ALA A 43 13.48 -1.35 1.51
CA ALA A 43 12.94 -2.51 0.84
C ALA A 43 14.03 -3.25 0.07
N TYR A 44 13.91 -4.57 -0.01
CA TYR A 44 14.61 -5.33 -1.03
C TYR A 44 13.82 -5.21 -2.33
N GLU A 45 14.06 -4.14 -3.08
CA GLU A 45 13.21 -3.65 -4.17
C GLU A 45 12.80 -4.75 -5.18
N GLN A 46 13.76 -5.54 -5.67
CA GLN A 46 13.48 -6.61 -6.62
C GLN A 46 12.52 -7.67 -6.08
N MET A 47 12.65 -8.03 -4.80
CA MET A 47 11.77 -9.00 -4.15
C MET A 47 10.42 -8.38 -3.78
N ALA A 48 10.42 -7.12 -3.34
CA ALA A 48 9.19 -6.38 -3.04
C ALA A 48 8.29 -6.26 -4.27
N VAL A 49 8.85 -5.86 -5.42
CA VAL A 49 8.10 -5.78 -6.69
C VAL A 49 7.56 -7.15 -7.09
N LYS A 50 8.35 -8.22 -6.95
CA LYS A 50 7.91 -9.59 -7.26
C LYS A 50 6.77 -10.05 -6.36
N GLU A 51 6.83 -9.81 -5.05
CA GLU A 51 5.75 -10.19 -4.13
C GLU A 51 4.49 -9.35 -4.34
N MET A 52 4.62 -8.03 -4.59
CA MET A 52 3.47 -7.19 -4.95
C MET A 52 2.79 -7.67 -6.24
N GLN A 53 3.56 -8.09 -7.26
CA GLN A 53 2.99 -8.66 -8.48
C GLN A 53 2.22 -9.96 -8.20
N LYS A 54 2.78 -10.86 -7.38
CA LYS A 54 2.09 -12.10 -6.99
C LYS A 54 0.76 -11.81 -6.28
N ILE A 55 0.73 -10.82 -5.38
CA ILE A 55 -0.50 -10.40 -4.68
C ILE A 55 -1.53 -9.88 -5.68
N ALA A 56 -1.11 -9.06 -6.64
CA ALA A 56 -1.99 -8.56 -7.70
C ALA A 56 -2.57 -9.71 -8.56
N ASP A 57 -1.72 -10.64 -8.98
CA ASP A 57 -2.13 -11.82 -9.76
C ASP A 57 -3.10 -12.71 -8.96
N GLU A 58 -2.83 -12.93 -7.67
CA GLU A 58 -3.70 -13.69 -6.78
C GLU A 58 -5.07 -13.02 -6.61
N ALA A 59 -5.11 -11.69 -6.43
CA ALA A 59 -6.34 -10.94 -6.36
C ALA A 59 -7.18 -11.09 -7.65
N CYS A 60 -6.54 -10.95 -8.82
CA CYS A 60 -7.20 -11.13 -10.11
C CYS A 60 -7.68 -12.57 -10.35
N SER A 61 -7.04 -13.57 -9.73
CA SER A 61 -7.47 -14.97 -9.82
C SER A 61 -8.67 -15.30 -8.92
N ARG A 62 -8.80 -14.58 -7.79
CA ARG A 62 -9.81 -14.84 -6.76
C ARG A 62 -11.10 -14.05 -6.95
N TRP A 63 -11.00 -12.85 -7.52
CA TRP A 63 -12.13 -11.95 -7.73
C TRP A 63 -12.20 -11.47 -9.18
N PRO A 64 -13.39 -11.09 -9.67
CA PRO A 64 -13.56 -10.54 -11.02
C PRO A 64 -13.05 -9.08 -11.10
N VAL A 65 -11.76 -8.88 -10.81
CA VAL A 65 -11.03 -7.62 -10.91
C VAL A 65 -10.55 -7.43 -12.34
N GLN A 66 -10.69 -6.23 -12.89
CA GLN A 66 -10.18 -5.90 -14.23
C GLN A 66 -8.80 -5.26 -14.15
N GLN A 67 -8.57 -4.40 -13.16
CA GLN A 67 -7.31 -3.70 -12.98
C GLN A 67 -6.95 -3.60 -11.49
N ILE A 68 -5.67 -3.75 -11.19
CA ILE A 68 -5.11 -3.55 -9.85
C ILE A 68 -3.74 -2.88 -9.96
N ALA A 69 -3.49 -1.90 -9.09
CA ALA A 69 -2.20 -1.24 -8.96
C ALA A 69 -1.82 -1.15 -7.48
N ILE A 70 -0.57 -1.52 -7.17
CA ILE A 70 -0.01 -1.53 -5.81
C ILE A 70 1.28 -0.72 -5.83
N HIS A 71 1.28 0.45 -5.19
CA HIS A 71 2.45 1.30 -5.07
C HIS A 71 2.84 1.49 -3.60
N HIS A 72 4.13 1.32 -3.30
CA HIS A 72 4.70 1.62 -1.99
C HIS A 72 5.94 2.51 -2.15
N ARG A 73 6.04 3.55 -1.32
CA ARG A 73 7.17 4.49 -1.32
C ARG A 73 8.24 4.01 -0.34
N THR A 74 9.50 4.08 -0.76
CA THR A 74 10.68 3.89 0.09
C THR A 74 11.34 5.24 0.41
N GLY A 75 12.32 5.22 1.32
CA GLY A 75 13.00 6.41 1.83
C GLY A 75 12.25 7.09 2.96
N THR A 76 12.58 8.36 3.20
CA THR A 76 12.02 9.14 4.30
C THR A 76 10.67 9.74 3.94
N LEU A 77 9.70 9.59 4.86
CA LEU A 77 8.35 10.15 4.77
C LEU A 77 8.00 10.94 6.03
N GLN A 78 7.52 12.16 5.84
CA GLN A 78 6.99 13.03 6.89
C GLN A 78 5.55 12.65 7.25
N VAL A 79 5.09 13.12 8.42
CA VAL A 79 3.70 13.00 8.84
C VAL A 79 2.75 13.54 7.76
N GLY A 80 1.69 12.79 7.46
CA GLY A 80 0.72 13.10 6.42
C GLY A 80 1.11 12.62 5.02
N GLU A 81 2.39 12.30 4.76
CA GLU A 81 2.80 11.74 3.47
C GLU A 81 2.26 10.32 3.27
N ILE A 82 1.99 9.98 2.01
CA ILE A 82 1.46 8.67 1.62
C ILE A 82 2.60 7.68 1.45
N ALA A 83 2.54 6.57 2.20
CA ALA A 83 3.46 5.45 2.14
C ALA A 83 3.03 4.39 1.13
N VAL A 84 1.73 4.11 1.03
CA VAL A 84 1.18 3.06 0.17
C VAL A 84 -0.14 3.51 -0.44
N ILE A 85 -0.35 3.18 -1.71
CA ILE A 85 -1.65 3.30 -2.40
C ILE A 85 -1.94 1.99 -3.11
N ILE A 86 -3.15 1.47 -2.94
CA ILE A 86 -3.66 0.35 -3.71
C ILE A 86 -4.94 0.80 -4.40
N GLY A 87 -5.03 0.64 -5.71
CA GLY A 87 -6.24 0.86 -6.49
C GLY A 87 -6.72 -0.45 -7.09
N VAL A 88 -8.02 -0.72 -7.02
CA VAL A 88 -8.64 -1.91 -7.60
C VAL A 88 -9.91 -1.51 -8.33
N ALA A 89 -10.00 -1.83 -9.62
CA ALA A 89 -11.18 -1.59 -10.44
C ALA A 89 -11.90 -2.91 -10.76
N ALA A 90 -13.22 -2.90 -10.57
CA ALA A 90 -14.07 -4.04 -10.87
C ALA A 90 -15.42 -3.61 -11.47
N ALA A 91 -16.07 -4.50 -12.21
CA ALA A 91 -17.42 -4.31 -12.74
C ALA A 91 -18.44 -4.01 -11.62
N HIS A 92 -18.25 -4.62 -10.44
CA HIS A 92 -19.11 -4.44 -9.28
C HIS A 92 -18.29 -4.19 -8.01
N ARG A 93 -18.77 -3.26 -7.18
CA ARG A 93 -18.09 -2.77 -5.96
C ARG A 93 -17.60 -3.85 -4.99
N ALA A 94 -18.31 -4.97 -4.87
CA ALA A 94 -17.97 -6.02 -3.91
C ALA A 94 -16.56 -6.59 -4.18
N ALA A 95 -16.28 -6.90 -5.45
CA ALA A 95 -14.97 -7.40 -5.87
C ALA A 95 -13.86 -6.36 -5.63
N ALA A 96 -14.12 -5.08 -5.91
CA ALA A 96 -13.15 -4.01 -5.67
C ALA A 96 -12.78 -3.90 -4.17
N PHE A 97 -13.78 -3.86 -3.28
CA PHE A 97 -13.54 -3.80 -1.83
C PHE A 97 -12.78 -5.03 -1.31
N GLU A 98 -13.22 -6.24 -1.68
CA GLU A 98 -12.62 -7.47 -1.17
C GLU A 98 -11.17 -7.65 -1.64
N ALA A 99 -10.91 -7.42 -2.93
CA ALA A 99 -9.57 -7.54 -3.49
C ALA A 99 -8.62 -6.44 -2.99
N CYS A 100 -9.09 -5.20 -2.82
CA CYS A 100 -8.28 -4.12 -2.27
C CYS A 100 -7.89 -4.42 -0.81
N ARG A 101 -8.84 -4.88 0.00
CA ARG A 101 -8.59 -5.29 1.38
C ARG A 101 -7.60 -6.44 1.46
N PHE A 102 -7.78 -7.45 0.62
CA PHE A 102 -6.85 -8.58 0.51
C PHE A 102 -5.43 -8.08 0.17
N ALA A 103 -5.30 -7.23 -0.85
CA ALA A 103 -3.99 -6.76 -1.30
C ALA A 103 -3.21 -6.01 -0.21
N ILE A 104 -3.85 -5.14 0.58
CA ILE A 104 -3.17 -4.44 1.67
C ILE A 104 -2.80 -5.38 2.83
N ASP A 105 -3.67 -6.34 3.16
CA ASP A 105 -3.41 -7.28 4.24
C ASP A 105 -2.24 -8.22 3.88
N GLU A 106 -2.19 -8.72 2.64
CA GLU A 106 -1.08 -9.54 2.14
C GLU A 106 0.21 -8.73 1.98
N LEU A 107 0.13 -7.48 1.53
CA LEU A 107 1.31 -6.62 1.39
C LEU A 107 2.05 -6.51 2.71
N LYS A 108 1.30 -6.28 3.81
CA LYS A 108 1.86 -6.14 5.15
C LYS A 108 2.45 -7.42 5.72
N GLN A 109 2.01 -8.58 5.25
CA GLN A 109 2.49 -9.89 5.71
C GLN A 109 3.72 -10.35 4.91
N ARG A 110 3.70 -10.16 3.59
CA ARG A 110 4.61 -10.88 2.67
C ARG A 110 5.67 -10.01 2.02
N VAL A 111 5.41 -8.72 1.84
CA VAL A 111 6.29 -7.87 1.04
C VAL A 111 7.43 -7.37 1.92
N PRO A 112 8.71 -7.61 1.55
CA PRO A 112 9.87 -7.26 2.37
C PRO A 112 10.14 -5.76 2.35
N ILE A 113 9.34 -5.02 3.12
CA ILE A 113 9.45 -3.58 3.35
C ILE A 113 9.52 -3.37 4.87
N TRP A 114 10.60 -2.74 5.31
CA TRP A 114 10.85 -2.45 6.71
C TRP A 114 10.56 -0.99 7.00
N LYS A 115 9.94 -0.74 8.16
CA LYS A 115 9.57 0.60 8.60
C LYS A 115 10.36 0.94 9.86
N LYS A 116 11.06 2.06 9.84
CA LYS A 116 11.65 2.66 11.02
C LYS A 116 10.82 3.86 11.44
N GLU A 117 10.41 3.88 12.70
CA GLU A 117 9.72 5.01 13.31
C GLU A 117 10.75 5.90 14.02
N VAL A 118 10.76 7.19 13.69
CA VAL A 118 11.65 8.14 14.34
C VAL A 118 10.83 9.15 15.15
N PHE A 119 11.15 9.25 16.42
CA PHE A 119 10.50 10.08 17.44
C PHE A 119 11.45 11.21 17.88
N GLU A 120 10.96 12.14 18.69
CA GLU A 120 11.80 13.21 19.27
C GLU A 120 12.85 12.68 20.25
N ASP A 121 12.59 11.53 20.88
CA ASP A 121 13.38 10.94 21.95
C ASP A 121 14.16 9.68 21.54
N GLY A 122 14.10 9.27 20.26
CA GLY A 122 14.81 8.10 19.74
C GLY A 122 14.18 7.48 18.50
N GLU A 123 14.62 6.28 18.12
CA GLU A 123 14.18 5.57 16.92
C GLU A 123 13.92 4.08 17.20
N VAL A 124 12.92 3.51 16.52
CA VAL A 124 12.53 2.09 16.66
C VAL A 124 12.30 1.49 15.29
N TRP A 125 12.96 0.36 15.00
CA TRP A 125 12.65 -0.45 13.83
C TRP A 125 11.42 -1.31 14.10
N VAL A 126 10.43 -1.21 13.22
CA VAL A 126 9.22 -2.03 13.24
C VAL A 126 9.33 -3.01 12.07
N ALA A 127 9.63 -4.27 12.39
CA ALA A 127 9.58 -5.34 11.40
C ALA A 127 8.11 -5.63 11.02
N ALA A 128 7.87 -5.87 9.73
CA ALA A 128 6.68 -6.59 9.30
C ALA A 128 6.72 -7.96 10.00
N HIS A 129 5.72 -8.24 10.84
CA HIS A 129 5.60 -9.55 11.48
C HIS A 129 5.22 -10.56 10.38
N PRO A 130 5.83 -11.76 10.37
CA PRO A 130 5.37 -12.86 9.52
C PRO A 130 3.95 -13.30 9.87
#